data_AF-A0A426Y6P1-F1
#
_entry.id   AF-A0A426Y6P1-F1
#
_cell.length_a   1.000
_cell.length_b   1.000
_cell.length_c   1.000
_cell.angle_alpha   90.00
_cell.angle_beta   90.00
_cell.angle_gamma   90.00
#
_symmetry.space_group_name_H-M   'P 1'
#
loop_
_entity.id
_entity.type
_entity.pdbx_description
1 polymer ?
#
loop_
_entity_poly.entity_id
_entity_poly.type
_entity_poly.pdbx_seq_one_letter_code
_entity_poly.pdbx_strand_id
1 'polypeptide(L)'
;MWGEGGRFYWGRTEGEQQREVKGIAVLFAWISSQESHLKPFIDLYWSLGWSPLVCHVDFLTLFFTDKATSLARGILDELLKVSS
;
A
#
# COMPACT_ATOMS: atom_id res chain seq x y z
N MET A 1 9.07 -0.46 -3.00
CA MET A 1 10.19 -1.43 -3.01
C MET A 1 9.68 -2.76 -3.55
N TRP A 2 10.49 -3.50 -4.32
CA TRP A 2 10.09 -4.77 -4.93
C TRP A 2 10.67 -5.90 -4.05
N GLY A 3 9.85 -6.46 -3.17
CA GLY A 3 10.25 -7.55 -2.28
C GLY A 3 9.83 -8.89 -2.86
N GLU A 4 10.67 -9.91 -2.73
CA GLU A 4 10.36 -11.28 -3.10
C GLU A 4 9.12 -11.78 -2.33
N GLY A 5 7.92 -11.63 -2.91
CA GLY A 5 6.65 -11.90 -2.23
C GLY A 5 5.58 -10.81 -2.37
N GLY A 6 5.72 -9.86 -3.28
CA GLY A 6 4.66 -8.89 -3.56
C GLY A 6 5.19 -7.47 -3.71
N ARG A 7 4.27 -6.51 -3.84
CA ARG A 7 4.63 -5.11 -4.09
C ARG A 7 3.78 -4.19 -3.25
N PHE A 8 4.39 -3.17 -2.67
CA PHE A 8 3.67 -2.09 -2.02
C PHE A 8 4.19 -0.73 -2.48
N TYR A 9 3.28 0.24 -2.54
CA TYR A 9 3.55 1.60 -3.00
C TYR A 9 2.53 2.59 -2.45
N TRP A 10 2.95 3.85 -2.31
CA TRP A 10 2.06 4.96 -1.98
C TRP A 10 1.24 5.34 -3.22
N GLY A 11 -0.08 5.32 -3.11
CA GLY A 11 -1.00 5.54 -4.24
C GLY A 11 -0.97 6.97 -4.79
N ARG A 12 -0.47 7.93 -4.01
CA ARG A 12 -0.31 9.35 -4.30
C ARG A 12 0.94 9.84 -3.55
N THR A 13 1.78 10.67 -4.18
CA THR A 13 3.05 11.14 -3.60
C THR A 13 2.92 12.55 -3.03
N GLU A 14 3.72 12.88 -2.02
CA GLU A 14 3.85 14.24 -1.48
C GLU A 14 4.23 15.23 -2.60
N GLY A 15 3.33 16.16 -2.92
CA GLY A 15 3.49 17.13 -4.02
C GLY A 15 2.18 17.37 -4.76
N GLU A 16 1.28 16.38 -4.78
CA GLU A 16 -0.12 16.60 -5.12
C GLU A 16 -0.81 17.22 -3.91
N GLN A 17 -1.39 18.41 -4.08
CA GLN A 17 -1.80 19.28 -2.98
C GLN A 17 -2.78 18.61 -2.00
N GLN A 18 -2.27 18.14 -0.87
CA GLN A 18 -3.06 17.98 0.35
C GLN A 18 -2.32 18.61 1.54
N ARG A 19 -2.90 19.71 2.03
CA ARG A 19 -2.60 20.29 3.34
C ARG A 19 -3.17 19.33 4.38
N GLU A 20 -2.31 18.69 5.14
CA GLU A 20 -2.63 17.82 6.28
C GLU A 20 -3.27 16.46 5.92
N VAL A 21 -2.47 15.41 6.04
CA VAL A 21 -2.95 14.02 5.97
C VAL A 21 -3.59 13.66 7.30
N LYS A 22 -4.87 13.26 7.28
CA LYS A 22 -5.64 12.85 8.48
C LYS A 22 -5.24 11.47 9.00
N GLY A 23 -4.67 10.62 8.14
CA GLY A 23 -4.30 9.25 8.47
C GLY A 23 -3.86 8.45 7.25
N ILE A 24 -3.56 7.16 7.46
CA ILE A 24 -3.07 6.25 6.43
C ILE A 24 -4.10 5.15 6.20
N ALA A 25 -4.44 4.90 4.93
CA ALA A 25 -5.32 3.80 4.54
C ALA A 25 -4.47 2.71 3.87
N VAL A 26 -4.34 1.53 4.50
CA VAL A 26 -3.62 0.39 3.91
C VAL A 26 -4.58 -0.45 3.09
N LEU A 27 -4.35 -0.53 1.78
CA LEU A 27 -5.21 -1.19 0.81
C LEU A 27 -4.59 -2.52 0.36
N PHE A 28 -5.17 -3.64 0.80
CA PHE A 28 -4.77 -4.96 0.34
C PHE A 28 -5.52 -5.32 -0.94
N ALA A 29 -4.80 -5.33 -2.06
CA ALA A 29 -5.35 -5.72 -3.35
C ALA A 29 -5.46 -7.24 -3.46
N TRP A 30 -6.51 -7.72 -4.12
CA TRP A 30 -6.60 -9.14 -4.46
C TRP A 30 -5.53 -9.53 -5.50
N ILE A 31 -5.10 -10.79 -5.50
CA ILE A 31 -3.97 -11.27 -6.33
C ILE A 31 -4.18 -10.99 -7.83
N SER A 32 -5.41 -11.10 -8.32
CA SER A 32 -5.74 -10.84 -9.72
C SER A 32 -6.12 -9.38 -10.00
N SER A 33 -6.07 -8.49 -9.00
CA SER A 33 -6.40 -7.08 -9.20
C SER A 33 -5.26 -6.35 -9.89
N GLN A 34 -5.61 -5.61 -10.94
CA GLN A 34 -4.71 -4.67 -11.61
C GLN A 34 -4.75 -3.32 -10.88
N GLU A 35 -3.71 -2.50 -11.06
CA GLU A 35 -3.66 -1.15 -10.47
C GLU A 35 -4.85 -0.28 -10.91
N SER A 36 -5.33 -0.46 -12.14
CA SER A 36 -6.52 0.22 -12.66
C SER A 36 -7.78 -0.03 -11.84
N HIS A 37 -7.92 -1.24 -11.25
CA HIS A 37 -9.05 -1.57 -10.37
C HIS A 37 -8.94 -0.89 -9.00
N LEU A 38 -7.74 -0.49 -8.59
CA LEU A 38 -7.48 0.15 -7.30
C LEU A 38 -7.57 1.67 -7.37
N LYS A 39 -7.39 2.24 -8.56
CA LYS A 39 -7.42 3.69 -8.77
C LYS A 39 -8.65 4.38 -8.15
N PRO A 40 -9.89 3.88 -8.31
CA PRO A 40 -11.07 4.53 -7.70
C PRO A 40 -11.00 4.57 -6.17
N PHE A 41 -10.42 3.55 -5.53
CA PHE A 41 -10.26 3.49 -4.07
C PHE A 41 -9.14 4.41 -3.60
N ILE A 42 -8.01 4.45 -4.31
CA ILE A 42 -6.92 5.40 -4.07
C ILE A 42 -7.46 6.83 -4.12
N ASP A 43 -8.21 7.17 -5.18
CA ASP A 43 -8.77 8.51 -5.37
C ASP A 43 -9.79 8.86 -4.27
N LEU A 44 -10.61 7.89 -3.86
CA LEU A 44 -11.56 8.06 -2.75
C LEU A 44 -10.86 8.39 -1.43
N TYR A 45 -9.93 7.55 -0.98
CA TYR A 45 -9.22 7.76 0.29
C TYR A 45 -8.40 9.05 0.26
N TRP A 46 -7.75 9.32 -0.88
CA TRP A 46 -7.08 10.59 -1.10
C TRP A 46 -8.04 11.76 -0.93
N SER A 47 -9.20 11.77 -1.59
CA SER A 47 -10.18 12.86 -1.45
C SER A 47 -10.66 13.10 0.00
N LEU A 48 -10.63 12.07 0.85
CA LEU A 48 -11.03 12.15 2.25
C LEU A 48 -9.93 12.71 3.17
N GLY A 49 -8.70 12.88 2.66
CA GLY A 49 -7.53 13.33 3.41
C GLY A 49 -6.68 12.19 3.95
N TRP A 50 -6.79 10.98 3.40
CA TRP A 50 -6.01 9.83 3.84
C TRP A 50 -4.94 9.50 2.81
N SER A 51 -3.74 9.15 3.26
CA SER A 51 -2.66 8.65 2.39
C SER A 51 -2.84 7.16 2.13
N PRO A 52 -3.12 6.73 0.89
CA PRO A 52 -3.31 5.32 0.57
C PRO A 52 -1.97 4.62 0.38
N LEU A 53 -1.70 3.58 1.17
CA LEU A 53 -0.60 2.64 0.97
C LEU A 53 -1.16 1.35 0.36
N VAL A 54 -0.88 1.12 -0.92
CA VAL A 54 -1.35 -0.05 -1.63
C VAL A 54 -0.40 -1.21 -1.42
N CYS A 55 -0.94 -2.38 -1.11
CA CYS A 55 -0.25 -3.65 -1.00
C CYS A 55 -0.85 -4.66 -1.98
N HIS A 56 -0.10 -5.02 -3.01
CA HIS A 56 -0.35 -6.17 -3.86
C HIS A 56 0.30 -7.41 -3.25
N VAL A 57 -0.55 -8.27 -2.70
CA VAL A 57 -0.15 -9.63 -2.34
C VAL A 57 0.05 -10.45 -3.62
N ASP A 58 1.13 -11.23 -3.65
CA ASP A 58 1.39 -12.18 -4.73
C ASP A 58 0.78 -13.54 -4.37
N PHE A 59 0.50 -14.38 -5.36
CA PHE A 59 0.06 -15.76 -5.15
C PHE A 59 0.97 -16.50 -4.16
N LEU A 60 2.29 -16.29 -4.25
CA LEU A 60 3.27 -16.92 -3.38
C LEU A 60 3.11 -16.57 -1.89
N THR A 61 2.55 -15.41 -1.53
CA THR A 61 2.35 -15.07 -0.10
C THR A 61 1.25 -15.89 0.56
N LEU A 62 0.34 -16.47 -0.21
CA LEU A 62 -0.68 -17.36 0.33
C LEU A 62 -0.11 -18.73 0.75
N PHE A 63 0.97 -19.16 0.12
CA PHE A 63 1.55 -20.50 0.33
C PHE A 63 2.84 -20.48 1.14
N PHE A 64 3.60 -19.37 1.09
CA PHE A 64 4.89 -19.27 1.74
C PHE A 64 4.86 -18.20 2.84
N THR A 65 4.82 -18.64 4.10
CA THR A 65 4.78 -17.77 5.28
C THR A 65 5.97 -16.81 5.34
N ASP A 66 7.16 -17.22 4.89
CA ASP A 66 8.34 -16.35 4.86
C ASP A 66 8.14 -15.15 3.92
N LYS A 67 7.48 -15.38 2.79
CA LYS A 67 7.17 -14.34 1.79
C LYS A 67 6.10 -13.38 2.32
N ALA A 68 5.07 -13.91 2.98
CA ALA A 68 4.07 -13.10 3.68
C ALA A 68 4.69 -12.24 4.79
N THR A 69 5.60 -12.82 5.58
CA THR A 69 6.30 -12.11 6.68
C THR A 69 7.20 -11.01 6.13
N SER A 70 7.94 -11.28 5.05
CA SER A 70 8.77 -10.27 4.39
C SER A 70 7.93 -9.10 3.87
N LEU A 71 6.76 -9.38 3.30
CA LEU A 71 5.84 -8.34 2.82
C LEU A 71 5.29 -7.50 3.98
N ALA A 72 4.83 -8.15 5.05
CA ALA A 72 4.31 -7.48 6.24
C ALA A 72 5.36 -6.57 6.90
N ARG A 73 6.61 -7.04 6.98
CA ARG A 73 7.73 -6.22 7.47
C ARG A 73 7.98 -5.00 6.59
N GLY A 74 7.97 -5.16 5.27
CA GLY A 74 8.14 -4.03 4.35
C GLY A 74 7.04 -2.97 4.49
N ILE A 75 5.79 -3.39 4.69
CA ILE A 75 4.67 -2.47 4.98
C ILE A 75 4.91 -1.75 6.32
N LEU A 76 5.32 -2.48 7.36
CA LEU A 76 5.61 -1.89 8.67
C LEU A 76 6.74 -0.85 8.57
N ASP A 77 7.81 -1.15 7.83
CA ASP A 77 8.93 -0.24 7.63
C ASP A 77 8.47 1.06 6.92
N GLU A 78 7.55 1.00 5.97
CA GLU A 78 6.95 2.20 5.35
C GLU A 78 6.09 3.00 6.33
N LEU A 79 5.28 2.32 7.14
CA LEU A 79 4.45 2.98 8.16
C LEU A 79 5.29 3.68 9.23
N LEU A 80 6.47 3.14 9.55
CA LEU A 80 7.37 3.77 10.52
C LEU A 80 7.99 5.07 9.97
N LYS A 81 8.28 5.16 8.67
CA LYS A 81 8.85 6.37 8.04
C LYS A 81 7.93 7.58 8.13
N VAL A 82 6.63 7.37 8.10
CA VAL A 82 5.60 8.43 8.19
C VAL A 82 5.21 8.75 9.64
N SER A 83 5.76 8.03 10.62
CA SER A 83 5.51 8.25 12.05
C SER A 83 6.61 9.05 12.78
N SER A 84 7.74 9.34 12.13
CA SER A 84 8.86 10.12 12.71
C SER A 84 8.90 11.55 12.17
#